data_AF-A0A1F8JW34-F1
#
_entry.id   AF-A0A1F8JW34-F1
#
_cell.length_a   1.000
_cell.length_b   1.000
_cell.length_c   1.000
_cell.angle_alpha   90.00
_cell.angle_beta   90.00
_cell.angle_gamma   90.00
#
_symmetry.space_group_name_H-M   'P 1'
#
loop_
_entity.id
_entity.type
_entity.pdbx_description
1 polymer ?
#
loop_
_entity_poly.entity_id
_entity_poly.type
_entity_poly.pdbx_seq_one_letter_code
_entity_poly.pdbx_strand_id
1 'polypeptide(L)'
;MPTNIYSLKKLFETPAQTETYIPSEPKPKRVLLVGEADFSFALAYSLKNPDYEIVATEYKTEQALLKDPNIKANFLKNTQQLKKRNVEIFTGVDATKLEEFEKIQGVFDKIIFNFPHTAKRNGSTQAMLVNFFKSARNVLITNGTISMALVDSSHHDGRYVIYDASKTNGYKLSKPRKQFDKSKFYFEHGYKHLSTKTERVLAQNISLKYTFKLLSESDPLYDIHDDFLHSSEFSSDEGRKIHLKSVQRFSSQTKTKLTNAQRNRFELKREGYKNIKEAVTAAKKMFNEGRFRQSRRLTKRIVKVCPKNQEYQTILDKLNQIIHLT
;
A
#
# COMPACT_ATOMS: atom_id res chain seq x y z
N MET A 1 17.80 5.41 -52.20
CA MET A 1 18.24 6.66 -51.55
C MET A 1 18.00 6.51 -50.05
N PRO A 2 19.03 6.47 -49.19
CA PRO A 2 18.83 6.26 -47.76
C PRO A 2 18.34 7.55 -47.09
N THR A 3 17.17 7.48 -46.46
CA THR A 3 16.58 8.57 -45.67
C THR A 3 17.45 8.82 -44.43
N ASN A 4 17.94 10.05 -44.33
CA ASN A 4 18.99 10.49 -43.44
C ASN A 4 18.59 10.43 -41.94
N ILE A 5 19.24 9.55 -41.17
CA ILE A 5 19.07 9.40 -39.71
C ILE A 5 19.49 10.68 -38.95
N TYR A 6 20.26 11.59 -39.57
CA TYR A 6 20.68 12.84 -38.95
C TYR A 6 19.56 13.88 -38.80
N SER A 7 18.45 13.77 -39.53
CA SER A 7 17.37 14.77 -39.50
C SER A 7 16.41 14.62 -38.30
N LEU A 8 16.42 13.49 -37.58
CA LEU A 8 15.56 13.25 -36.41
C LEU A 8 16.19 13.68 -35.08
N LYS A 9 17.52 13.86 -35.01
CA LYS A 9 18.20 14.34 -33.79
C LYS A 9 17.92 15.82 -33.49
N LYS A 10 17.50 16.60 -34.49
CA LYS A 10 17.30 18.06 -34.36
C LYS A 10 15.94 18.47 -33.78
N LEU A 11 15.07 17.51 -33.46
CA LEU A 11 13.75 17.75 -32.84
C LEU A 11 13.76 17.70 -31.31
N PHE A 12 14.92 17.51 -30.67
CA PHE A 12 15.02 17.34 -29.20
C PHE A 12 16.04 18.24 -28.50
N GLU A 13 16.55 19.28 -29.17
CA GLU A 13 17.45 20.25 -28.53
C GLU A 13 16.75 21.60 -28.38
N THR A 14 16.06 21.78 -27.25
CA THR A 14 15.73 23.11 -26.70
C THR A 14 16.82 23.47 -25.69
N PRO A 15 17.41 24.69 -25.73
CA PRO A 15 18.37 25.10 -24.72
C PRO A 15 17.66 25.24 -23.37
N ALA A 16 18.18 24.57 -22.34
CA ALA A 16 17.71 24.71 -20.97
C ALA A 16 17.94 26.14 -20.48
N GLN A 17 16.87 26.88 -20.24
CA GLN A 17 16.90 28.07 -19.39
C GLN A 17 17.13 27.60 -17.96
N THR A 18 18.23 28.03 -17.35
CA THR A 18 18.52 27.77 -15.93
C THR A 18 17.62 28.66 -15.08
N GLU A 19 16.39 28.22 -14.80
CA GLU A 19 15.63 28.73 -13.67
C GLU A 19 16.40 28.41 -12.39
N THR A 20 16.68 29.45 -11.62
CA THR A 20 17.27 29.34 -10.28
C THR A 20 16.34 28.50 -9.40
N TYR A 21 16.75 27.26 -9.12
CA TYR A 21 16.05 26.35 -8.19
C TYR A 21 16.13 26.92 -6.77
N ILE A 22 15.07 27.61 -6.35
CA ILE A 22 14.81 27.89 -4.94
C ILE A 22 14.15 26.62 -4.39
N PRO A 23 14.78 25.87 -3.45
CA PRO A 23 14.14 24.71 -2.86
C PRO A 23 12.87 25.18 -2.16
N SER A 24 11.70 24.77 -2.65
CA SER A 24 10.46 24.96 -1.91
C SER A 24 10.58 24.25 -0.57
N GLU A 25 10.15 24.90 0.52
CA GLU A 25 9.98 24.28 1.84
C GLU A 25 9.38 22.87 1.68
N PRO A 26 9.93 21.84 2.35
CA PRO A 26 9.43 20.48 2.22
C PRO A 26 7.95 20.44 2.63
N LYS A 27 7.09 20.00 1.71
CA LYS A 27 5.65 19.87 1.99
C LYS A 27 5.42 19.00 3.22
N PRO A 28 4.45 19.36 4.08
CA PRO A 28 4.10 18.55 5.24
C PRO A 28 3.66 17.16 4.80
N LYS A 29 3.92 16.16 5.65
CA LYS A 29 3.49 14.78 5.36
C LYS A 29 2.00 14.67 5.54
N ARG A 30 1.30 14.18 4.51
CA ARG A 30 -0.14 13.93 4.56
C ARG A 30 -0.42 12.49 5.01
N VAL A 31 -1.19 12.34 6.09
CA VAL A 31 -1.44 11.06 6.76
C VAL A 31 -2.93 10.76 6.84
N LEU A 32 -3.33 9.59 6.34
CA LEU A 32 -4.69 9.06 6.48
C LEU A 32 -4.75 8.07 7.64
N LEU A 33 -5.64 8.32 8.60
CA LEU A 33 -5.98 7.42 9.69
C LEU A 33 -7.32 6.74 9.38
N VAL A 34 -7.38 5.42 9.49
CA VAL A 34 -8.52 4.60 9.07
C VAL A 34 -9.03 3.77 10.23
N GLY A 35 -10.35 3.83 10.48
CA GLY A 35 -11.03 3.03 11.51
C GLY A 35 -10.83 3.57 12.93
N GLU A 36 -10.99 4.88 13.10
CA GLU A 36 -10.65 5.61 14.33
C GLU A 36 -11.64 5.41 15.51
N ALA A 37 -12.81 4.81 15.29
CA ALA A 37 -13.87 4.63 16.29
C ALA A 37 -14.25 5.95 17.02
N ASP A 38 -13.67 6.20 18.20
CA ASP A 38 -13.90 7.41 19.00
C ASP A 38 -12.87 8.53 18.73
N PHE A 39 -11.97 8.35 17.77
CA PHE A 39 -10.95 9.30 17.33
C PHE A 39 -9.89 9.66 18.38
N SER A 40 -9.79 8.88 19.45
CA SER A 40 -8.77 9.11 20.48
C SER A 40 -7.35 8.87 19.96
N PHE A 41 -7.15 7.96 19.00
CA PHE A 41 -5.82 7.75 18.38
C PHE A 41 -5.44 8.94 17.50
N ALA A 42 -6.34 9.42 16.66
CA ALA A 42 -6.13 10.59 15.81
C ALA A 42 -5.74 11.80 16.64
N LEU A 43 -6.41 12.03 17.77
CA LEU A 43 -6.07 13.12 18.67
C LEU A 43 -4.64 12.99 19.20
N ALA A 44 -4.30 11.83 19.77
CA ALA A 44 -2.94 11.55 20.25
C ALA A 44 -1.88 11.65 19.14
N TYR A 45 -2.19 11.16 17.94
CA TYR A 45 -1.30 11.22 16.78
C TYR A 45 -1.08 12.66 16.31
N SER A 46 -2.12 13.49 16.30
CA SER A 46 -2.02 14.91 15.94
C SER A 46 -1.22 15.73 16.95
N LEU A 47 -1.29 15.39 18.25
CA LEU A 47 -0.51 16.04 19.30
C LEU A 47 0.98 15.76 19.13
N LYS A 48 1.31 14.52 18.76
CA LYS A 48 2.69 14.09 18.54
C LYS A 48 3.29 14.56 17.21
N ASN A 49 2.46 14.87 16.21
CA ASN A 49 2.90 15.27 14.88
C ASN A 49 2.19 16.57 14.47
N PRO A 50 2.50 17.72 15.11
CA PRO A 50 1.80 18.98 14.86
C PRO A 50 1.98 19.49 13.43
N ASP A 51 3.08 19.13 12.76
CA ASP A 51 3.41 19.60 11.41
C ASP A 51 2.86 18.69 10.30
N TYR A 52 2.01 17.71 10.62
CA TYR A 52 1.47 16.76 9.65
C TYR A 52 0.05 17.16 9.25
N GLU A 53 -0.26 17.03 7.96
CA GLU A 53 -1.63 17.14 7.47
C GLU A 53 -2.35 15.81 7.73
N ILE A 54 -3.29 15.79 8.68
CA ILE A 54 -3.93 14.55 9.12
C ILE A 54 -5.38 14.54 8.66
N VAL A 55 -5.77 13.42 8.05
CA VAL A 55 -7.15 13.08 7.71
C VAL A 55 -7.52 11.84 8.52
N ALA A 56 -8.58 11.92 9.33
CA ALA A 56 -9.04 10.83 10.18
C ALA A 56 -10.41 10.32 9.72
N THR A 57 -10.55 9.00 9.58
CA THR A 57 -11.73 8.38 9.00
C THR A 57 -12.28 7.24 9.85
N GLU A 58 -13.61 7.10 9.85
CA GLU A 58 -14.33 6.00 10.51
C GLU A 58 -15.39 5.43 9.56
N TYR A 59 -15.59 4.11 9.61
CA TYR A 59 -16.55 3.39 8.77
C TYR A 59 -18.00 3.63 9.22
N LYS A 60 -18.27 3.64 10.53
CA LYS A 60 -19.60 3.99 11.05
C LYS A 60 -19.93 5.43 10.65
N THR A 61 -21.19 5.69 10.31
CA THR A 61 -21.69 7.06 10.10
C THR A 61 -21.72 7.82 11.43
N GLU A 62 -21.66 9.15 11.37
CA GLU A 62 -21.81 10.00 12.56
C GLU A 62 -23.08 9.66 13.36
N GLN A 63 -24.22 9.44 12.68
CA GLN A 63 -25.46 9.04 13.34
C GLN A 63 -25.32 7.72 14.12
N ALA A 64 -24.58 6.75 13.58
CA ALA A 64 -24.33 5.48 14.27
C ALA A 64 -23.40 5.65 15.47
N LEU A 65 -22.37 6.50 15.35
CA LEU A 65 -21.46 6.83 16.45
C LEU A 65 -22.16 7.58 17.59
N LEU A 66 -23.08 8.50 17.25
CA LEU A 66 -23.86 9.25 18.24
C LEU A 66 -24.92 8.41 18.96
N LYS A 67 -25.32 7.27 18.40
CA LYS A 67 -26.24 6.31 19.01
C LYS A 67 -25.53 5.29 19.92
N ASP A 68 -24.22 5.11 19.78
CA ASP A 68 -23.44 4.17 20.58
C ASP A 68 -23.06 4.82 21.92
N PRO A 69 -23.67 4.41 23.06
CA PRO A 69 -23.44 5.07 24.34
C PRO A 69 -22.00 4.93 24.84
N ASN A 70 -21.26 3.92 24.36
CA ASN A 70 -19.86 3.71 24.75
C ASN A 70 -18.89 4.60 23.96
N ILE A 71 -19.31 5.13 22.81
CA ILE A 71 -18.46 5.92 21.90
C ILE A 71 -18.84 7.40 21.94
N LYS A 72 -20.14 7.73 22.01
CA LYS A 72 -20.68 9.09 21.82
C LYS A 72 -19.92 10.18 22.55
N ALA A 73 -19.68 10.01 23.86
CA ALA A 73 -19.06 11.05 24.68
C ALA A 73 -17.61 11.34 24.24
N ASN A 74 -16.82 10.29 24.01
CA ASN A 74 -15.43 10.44 23.54
C ASN A 74 -15.38 10.95 22.10
N PHE A 75 -16.25 10.44 21.21
CA PHE A 75 -16.34 10.90 19.83
C PHE A 75 -16.55 12.42 19.76
N LEU A 76 -17.54 12.95 20.49
CA LEU A 76 -17.82 14.39 20.51
C LEU A 76 -16.62 15.18 21.06
N LYS A 77 -16.05 14.74 22.18
CA LYS A 77 -14.90 15.40 22.82
C LYS A 77 -13.67 15.42 21.89
N ASN A 78 -13.31 14.28 21.33
CA ASN A 78 -12.08 14.11 20.54
C ASN A 78 -12.19 14.83 19.19
N THR A 79 -13.33 14.72 18.51
CA THR A 79 -13.54 15.41 17.23
C THR A 79 -13.55 16.93 17.38
N GLN A 80 -14.07 17.47 18.50
CA GLN A 80 -13.98 18.89 18.79
C GLN A 80 -12.52 19.36 18.95
N GLN A 81 -11.68 18.59 19.64
CA GLN A 81 -10.26 18.92 19.80
C GLN A 81 -9.49 18.79 18.50
N LEU A 82 -9.78 17.77 17.70
CA LEU A 82 -9.18 17.55 16.38
C LEU A 82 -9.48 18.69 15.41
N LYS A 83 -10.73 19.20 15.40
CA LYS A 83 -11.10 20.38 14.59
C LYS A 83 -10.28 21.61 14.95
N LYS A 84 -10.01 21.84 16.24
CA LYS A 84 -9.13 22.94 16.70
C LYS A 84 -7.68 22.79 16.25
N ARG A 85 -7.28 21.59 15.81
CA ARG A 85 -5.94 21.25 15.32
C ARG A 85 -5.89 21.09 13.80
N ASN A 86 -6.92 21.56 13.09
CA ASN A 86 -7.04 21.46 11.63
C ASN A 86 -6.94 20.02 11.09
N VAL A 87 -7.35 19.03 11.88
CA VAL A 87 -7.48 17.64 11.41
C VAL A 87 -8.81 17.50 10.69
N GLU A 88 -8.77 17.00 9.45
CA GLU A 88 -9.97 16.68 8.69
C GLU A 88 -10.59 15.37 9.20
N ILE A 89 -11.91 15.34 9.37
CA ILE A 89 -12.63 14.22 9.99
C ILE A 89 -13.76 13.78 9.07
N PHE A 90 -13.79 12.48 8.74
CA PHE A 90 -14.84 11.90 7.90
C PHE A 90 -15.41 10.62 8.53
N THR A 91 -16.72 10.43 8.39
CA THR A 91 -17.43 9.23 8.85
C THR A 91 -18.12 8.56 7.66
N GLY A 92 -18.45 7.28 7.77
CA GLY A 92 -19.01 6.51 6.65
C GLY A 92 -18.00 6.09 5.59
N VAL A 93 -16.69 6.15 5.88
CA VAL A 93 -15.63 5.86 4.90
C VAL A 93 -15.32 4.36 4.88
N ASP A 94 -15.51 3.73 3.73
CA ASP A 94 -15.14 2.32 3.51
C ASP A 94 -13.67 2.18 3.14
N ALA A 95 -12.89 1.58 4.05
CA ALA A 95 -11.46 1.31 3.86
C ALA A 95 -11.15 0.42 2.64
N THR A 96 -12.14 -0.32 2.13
CA THR A 96 -12.00 -1.16 0.93
C THR A 96 -12.25 -0.40 -0.37
N LYS A 97 -12.63 0.89 -0.29
CA LYS A 97 -13.05 1.77 -1.38
C LYS A 97 -12.57 3.22 -1.14
N LEU A 98 -11.35 3.39 -0.64
CA LEU A 98 -10.72 4.69 -0.38
C LEU A 98 -10.69 5.62 -1.61
N GLU A 99 -10.66 5.08 -2.83
CA GLU A 99 -10.78 5.87 -4.06
C GLU A 99 -12.16 6.52 -4.27
N GLU A 100 -13.22 6.03 -3.63
CA GLU A 100 -14.54 6.67 -3.64
C GLU A 100 -14.57 7.88 -2.70
N PHE A 101 -13.81 7.81 -1.61
CA PHE A 101 -13.66 8.89 -0.62
C PHE A 101 -12.70 9.98 -1.12
N GLU A 102 -11.49 9.59 -1.52
CA GLU A 102 -10.45 10.50 -1.99
C GLU A 102 -10.24 10.25 -3.49
N LYS A 103 -10.80 11.17 -4.29
CA LYS A 103 -10.79 11.08 -5.76
C LYS A 103 -9.41 11.42 -6.33
N ILE A 104 -8.59 12.15 -5.56
CA ILE A 104 -7.24 12.51 -5.99
C ILE A 104 -6.31 11.34 -5.68
N GLN A 105 -5.71 10.77 -6.72
CA GLN A 105 -4.81 9.63 -6.54
C GLN A 105 -3.47 10.06 -5.95
N GLY A 106 -2.89 9.20 -5.10
CA GLY A 106 -1.53 9.35 -4.60
C GLY A 106 -1.31 10.65 -3.84
N VAL A 107 -2.10 10.89 -2.80
CA VAL A 107 -2.04 12.11 -2.00
C VAL A 107 -1.53 11.90 -0.58
N PHE A 108 -1.54 10.66 -0.09
CA PHE A 108 -1.08 10.34 1.26
C PHE A 108 0.33 9.76 1.24
N ASP A 109 1.23 10.31 2.06
CA ASP A 109 2.53 9.73 2.38
C ASP A 109 2.39 8.44 3.20
N LYS A 110 1.36 8.43 4.06
CA LYS A 110 1.17 7.35 5.02
C LYS A 110 -0.30 7.07 5.28
N ILE A 111 -0.63 5.80 5.36
CA ILE A 111 -1.93 5.33 5.86
C ILE A 111 -1.68 4.57 7.16
N ILE A 112 -2.51 4.79 8.17
CA ILE A 112 -2.49 4.04 9.44
C ILE A 112 -3.84 3.37 9.61
N PHE A 113 -3.84 2.03 9.72
CA PHE A 113 -5.06 1.26 9.98
C PHE A 113 -4.80 0.32 11.16
N ASN A 114 -5.11 0.76 12.37
CA ASN A 114 -4.81 0.00 13.58
C ASN A 114 -5.93 -0.99 13.90
N PHE A 115 -5.56 -2.22 14.24
CA PHE A 115 -6.48 -3.27 14.68
C PHE A 115 -7.72 -3.43 13.78
N PRO A 116 -7.51 -3.56 12.45
CA PRO A 116 -8.60 -3.62 11.49
C PRO A 116 -9.52 -4.80 11.78
N HIS A 117 -10.82 -4.53 11.83
CA HIS A 117 -11.86 -5.54 12.03
C HIS A 117 -13.04 -5.24 11.10
N THR A 118 -13.88 -6.25 10.85
CA THR A 118 -15.10 -6.03 10.06
C THR A 118 -16.23 -5.58 10.98
N ALA A 119 -17.04 -4.62 10.52
CA ALA A 119 -18.23 -4.19 11.23
C ALA A 119 -19.32 -5.29 11.31
N LYS A 120 -19.21 -6.33 10.47
CA LYS A 120 -20.15 -7.46 10.42
C LYS A 120 -19.67 -8.59 11.31
N ARG A 121 -20.54 -9.11 12.18
CA ARG A 121 -20.25 -10.23 13.09
C ARG A 121 -19.70 -11.50 12.40
N ASN A 122 -20.03 -11.71 11.12
CA ASN A 122 -19.55 -12.82 10.28
C ASN A 122 -18.73 -12.33 9.07
N GLY A 123 -18.26 -11.08 9.08
CA GLY A 123 -17.48 -10.51 7.98
C GLY A 123 -16.08 -11.11 7.92
N SER A 124 -15.62 -11.47 6.72
CA SER A 124 -14.25 -11.95 6.53
C SER A 124 -13.26 -10.79 6.65
N THR A 125 -12.58 -10.68 7.80
CA THR A 125 -11.44 -9.75 7.98
C THR A 125 -10.38 -9.95 6.92
N GLN A 126 -10.21 -11.19 6.46
CA GLN A 126 -9.26 -11.54 5.41
C GLN A 126 -9.60 -10.87 4.08
N ALA A 127 -10.86 -10.99 3.63
CA ALA A 127 -11.32 -10.36 2.39
C ALA A 127 -11.27 -8.82 2.47
N MET A 128 -11.62 -8.25 3.62
CA MET A 128 -11.51 -6.82 3.87
C MET A 128 -10.06 -6.33 3.74
N LEU A 129 -9.09 -7.05 4.33
CA LEU A 129 -7.67 -6.68 4.24
C LEU A 129 -7.15 -6.74 2.79
N VAL A 130 -7.55 -7.76 2.03
CA VAL A 130 -7.21 -7.85 0.59
C VAL A 130 -7.70 -6.64 -0.19
N ASN A 131 -8.98 -6.27 0.01
CA ASN A 131 -9.56 -5.13 -0.71
C ASN A 131 -9.00 -3.79 -0.19
N PHE A 132 -8.69 -3.68 1.09
CA PHE A 132 -8.01 -2.51 1.66
C PHE A 132 -6.66 -2.28 0.99
N PHE A 133 -5.78 -3.29 0.92
CA PHE A 133 -4.47 -3.10 0.26
C PHE A 133 -4.61 -2.71 -1.22
N LYS A 134 -5.60 -3.28 -1.92
CA LYS A 134 -5.92 -2.89 -3.30
C LYS A 134 -6.32 -1.42 -3.40
N SER A 135 -7.23 -0.99 -2.54
CA SER A 135 -7.80 0.36 -2.56
C SER A 135 -6.79 1.42 -2.09
N ALA A 136 -6.04 1.13 -1.02
CA ALA A 136 -4.99 2.00 -0.48
C ALA A 136 -3.95 2.40 -1.53
N ARG A 137 -3.69 1.56 -2.53
CA ARG A 137 -2.75 1.85 -3.62
C ARG A 137 -3.18 3.06 -4.46
N ASN A 138 -4.48 3.34 -4.52
CA ASN A 138 -4.99 4.45 -5.30
C ASN A 138 -4.72 5.80 -4.64
N VAL A 139 -4.71 5.85 -3.31
CA VAL A 139 -4.62 7.11 -2.55
C VAL A 139 -3.24 7.34 -1.93
N LEU A 140 -2.37 6.33 -1.92
CA LEU A 140 -1.01 6.40 -1.38
C LEU A 140 0.00 6.81 -2.47
N ILE A 141 0.93 7.72 -2.14
CA ILE A 141 2.01 8.11 -3.05
C ILE A 141 2.94 6.92 -3.36
N THR A 142 3.70 7.03 -4.45
CA THR A 142 4.82 6.11 -4.69
C THR A 142 5.81 6.18 -3.53
N ASN A 143 6.32 5.02 -3.08
CA ASN A 143 7.14 4.89 -1.86
C ASN A 143 6.44 5.23 -0.54
N GLY A 144 5.15 5.59 -0.56
CA GLY A 144 4.35 5.79 0.64
C GLY A 144 4.21 4.50 1.45
N THR A 145 3.76 4.65 2.69
CA THR A 145 3.71 3.52 3.64
C THR A 145 2.34 3.28 4.24
N ILE A 146 2.01 2.02 4.47
CA ILE A 146 0.90 1.60 5.31
C ILE A 146 1.47 1.11 6.63
N SER A 147 1.01 1.66 7.74
CA SER A 147 1.26 1.15 9.09
C SER A 147 0.02 0.43 9.61
N MET A 148 0.17 -0.77 10.15
CA MET A 148 -0.93 -1.56 10.69
C MET A 148 -0.51 -2.21 12.00
N ALA A 149 -1.27 -1.97 13.06
CA ALA A 149 -1.11 -2.66 14.35
C ALA A 149 -2.01 -3.90 14.39
N LEU A 150 -1.46 -5.03 14.83
CA LEU A 150 -2.20 -6.28 15.01
C LEU A 150 -1.83 -6.94 16.34
N VAL A 151 -2.76 -7.72 16.88
CA VAL A 151 -2.51 -8.53 18.08
C VAL A 151 -1.61 -9.72 17.71
N ASP A 152 -0.52 -9.86 18.46
CA ASP A 152 0.46 -10.92 18.41
C ASP A 152 0.00 -12.12 19.26
N SER A 153 -1.10 -12.75 18.88
CA SER A 153 -1.54 -14.02 19.48
C SER A 153 -1.46 -15.16 18.46
N SER A 154 -1.26 -16.39 18.97
CA SER A 154 -1.25 -17.63 18.19
C SER A 154 -2.58 -17.94 17.50
N HIS A 155 -3.65 -17.22 17.84
CA HIS A 155 -5.01 -17.45 17.38
C HIS A 155 -5.40 -16.57 16.18
N HIS A 156 -4.49 -15.75 15.66
CA HIS A 156 -4.75 -14.86 14.52
C HIS A 156 -4.06 -15.34 13.24
N ASP A 157 -4.77 -16.19 12.49
CA ASP A 157 -4.48 -16.57 11.09
C ASP A 157 -4.37 -15.37 10.12
N GLY A 158 -4.72 -14.15 10.58
CA GLY A 158 -4.70 -12.92 9.78
C GLY A 158 -3.31 -12.44 9.35
N ARG A 159 -2.23 -12.92 9.97
CA ARG A 159 -0.86 -12.53 9.57
C ARG A 159 -0.49 -13.01 8.17
N TYR A 160 -0.93 -14.22 7.81
CA TYR A 160 -0.71 -14.74 6.45
C TYR A 160 -1.40 -13.88 5.41
N VAL A 161 -2.65 -13.49 5.71
CA VAL A 161 -3.43 -12.69 4.78
C VAL A 161 -2.84 -11.30 4.58
N ILE A 162 -2.31 -10.62 5.60
CA ILE A 162 -1.66 -9.32 5.38
C ILE A 162 -0.38 -9.43 4.54
N TYR A 163 0.38 -10.52 4.65
CA TYR A 163 1.58 -10.69 3.84
C TYR A 163 1.21 -10.94 2.37
N ASP A 164 0.30 -11.87 2.11
CA ASP A 164 -0.13 -12.17 0.74
C ASP A 164 -0.91 -11.01 0.12
N ALA A 165 -1.83 -10.39 0.88
CA ALA A 165 -2.60 -9.23 0.43
C ALA A 165 -1.71 -8.03 0.11
N SER A 166 -0.76 -7.68 0.98
CA SER A 166 0.15 -6.56 0.73
C SER A 166 1.01 -6.83 -0.52
N LYS A 167 1.59 -8.02 -0.61
CA LYS A 167 2.45 -8.42 -1.73
C LYS A 167 1.72 -8.49 -3.07
N THR A 168 0.54 -9.10 -3.11
CA THR A 168 -0.30 -9.17 -4.31
C THR A 168 -0.70 -7.79 -4.83
N ASN A 169 -0.75 -6.79 -3.95
CA ASN A 169 -1.07 -5.40 -4.28
C ASN A 169 0.17 -4.50 -4.42
N GLY A 170 1.38 -5.07 -4.52
CA GLY A 170 2.60 -4.32 -4.85
C GLY A 170 3.28 -3.65 -3.67
N TYR A 171 3.00 -4.10 -2.44
CA TYR A 171 3.69 -3.63 -1.25
C TYR A 171 4.82 -4.58 -0.83
N LYS A 172 5.83 -4.01 -0.16
CA LYS A 172 6.88 -4.76 0.53
C LYS A 172 6.80 -4.51 2.03
N LEU A 173 6.85 -5.58 2.81
CA LEU A 173 6.97 -5.46 4.26
C LEU A 173 8.35 -4.90 4.63
N SER A 174 8.37 -3.83 5.42
CA SER A 174 9.59 -3.28 6.02
C SER A 174 9.92 -4.05 7.30
N LYS A 175 11.18 -4.49 7.42
CA LYS A 175 11.74 -5.14 8.62
C LYS A 175 12.68 -4.17 9.36
N PRO A 176 12.84 -4.28 10.69
CA PRO A 176 12.14 -5.21 11.58
C PRO A 176 10.71 -4.75 11.93
N ARG A 177 9.84 -5.70 12.29
CA ARG A 177 8.55 -5.41 12.93
C ARG A 177 8.84 -4.76 14.29
N LYS A 178 8.12 -3.70 14.61
CA LYS A 178 8.28 -3.00 15.90
C LYS A 178 7.14 -3.41 16.82
N GLN A 179 7.41 -3.49 18.11
CA GLN A 179 6.35 -3.57 19.09
C GLN A 179 5.45 -2.34 18.93
N PHE A 180 4.14 -2.56 18.98
CA PHE A 180 3.18 -1.46 19.04
C PHE A 180 3.26 -0.88 20.45
N ASP A 181 4.09 0.14 20.59
CA ASP A 181 4.32 0.84 21.83
C ASP A 181 3.06 1.61 22.24
N LYS A 182 2.29 0.99 23.14
CA LYS A 182 1.07 1.56 23.70
C LYS A 182 1.40 2.74 24.60
N SER A 183 2.46 2.69 25.40
CA SER A 183 2.66 3.72 26.44
C SER A 183 2.86 5.11 25.85
N LYS A 184 3.50 5.22 24.67
CA LYS A 184 3.69 6.49 23.94
C LYS A 184 2.44 7.18 23.41
N PHE A 185 1.30 6.50 23.33
CA PHE A 185 0.03 7.09 22.89
C PHE A 185 -1.04 7.02 24.00
N TYR A 186 -0.97 6.01 24.85
CA TYR A 186 -1.95 5.74 25.92
C TYR A 186 -1.75 6.64 27.15
N PHE A 187 -0.52 6.85 27.63
CA PHE A 187 -0.30 7.56 28.91
C PHE A 187 -0.29 9.09 28.78
N GLU A 188 0.20 9.64 27.67
CA GLU A 188 0.33 11.10 27.53
C GLU A 188 -0.95 11.78 27.00
N HIS A 189 -1.83 11.05 26.27
CA HIS A 189 -2.90 11.68 25.49
C HIS A 189 -4.27 10.95 25.52
N GLY A 190 -4.43 9.93 26.37
CA GLY A 190 -5.75 9.35 26.68
C GLY A 190 -6.36 8.42 25.62
N TYR A 191 -5.55 7.82 24.74
CA TYR A 191 -6.04 6.82 23.78
C TYR A 191 -6.67 5.60 24.47
N LYS A 192 -7.91 5.23 24.09
CA LYS A 192 -8.59 4.02 24.56
C LYS A 192 -8.91 3.12 23.38
N HIS A 193 -8.35 1.90 23.39
CA HIS A 193 -8.69 0.91 22.38
C HIS A 193 -10.04 0.27 22.72
N LEU A 194 -11.06 0.52 21.91
CA LEU A 194 -12.39 -0.07 22.07
C LEU A 194 -12.48 -1.37 21.25
N SER A 195 -12.48 -2.52 21.95
CA SER A 195 -12.71 -3.83 21.30
C SER A 195 -14.09 -4.37 21.67
N THR A 196 -14.80 -4.97 20.71
CA THR A 196 -16.16 -5.53 20.92
C THR A 196 -16.18 -6.87 21.64
N LYS A 197 -15.04 -7.54 21.83
CA LYS A 197 -14.93 -8.76 22.64
C LYS A 197 -13.56 -8.78 23.30
N THR A 198 -13.55 -8.87 24.63
CA THR A 198 -12.40 -9.14 25.51
C THR A 198 -11.33 -8.04 25.63
N GLU A 199 -11.57 -7.13 26.57
CA GLU A 199 -10.55 -6.28 27.21
C GLU A 199 -9.36 -7.08 27.79
N ARG A 200 -9.53 -8.39 28.04
CA ARG A 200 -8.56 -9.24 28.77
C ARG A 200 -7.28 -9.61 28.02
N VAL A 201 -7.25 -9.63 26.68
CA VAL A 201 -6.08 -10.11 25.91
C VAL A 201 -5.14 -8.96 25.52
N LEU A 202 -5.62 -7.72 25.56
CA LEU A 202 -4.89 -6.54 25.09
C LEU A 202 -4.02 -5.89 26.18
N ALA A 203 -4.13 -6.31 27.44
CA ALA A 203 -3.32 -5.83 28.55
C ALA A 203 -1.85 -6.30 28.50
N GLN A 204 -1.55 -7.30 27.66
CA GLN A 204 -0.20 -7.83 27.50
C GLN A 204 0.44 -7.22 26.25
N ASN A 205 1.74 -6.98 26.33
CA ASN A 205 2.66 -6.38 25.36
C ASN A 205 2.79 -7.12 24.01
N ILE A 206 1.73 -7.81 23.58
CA ILE A 206 1.62 -8.69 22.43
C ILE A 206 0.98 -7.98 21.24
N SER A 207 1.38 -6.77 20.88
CA SER A 207 0.89 -6.15 19.64
C SER A 207 2.06 -5.72 18.79
N LEU A 208 2.05 -6.08 17.52
CA LEU A 208 3.10 -5.75 16.57
C LEU A 208 2.60 -4.72 15.56
N LYS A 209 3.49 -3.79 15.23
CA LYS A 209 3.31 -2.82 14.15
C LYS A 209 4.02 -3.32 12.90
N TYR A 210 3.24 -3.49 11.85
CA TYR A 210 3.67 -3.83 10.51
C TYR A 210 3.74 -2.57 9.67
N THR A 211 4.80 -2.42 8.87
CA THR A 211 4.92 -1.31 7.91
C THR A 211 5.09 -1.89 6.53
N PHE A 212 4.27 -1.47 5.59
CA PHE A 212 4.27 -1.92 4.20
C PHE A 212 4.58 -0.72 3.31
N LYS A 213 5.66 -0.78 2.55
CA LYS A 213 6.05 0.25 1.59
C LYS A 213 5.47 -0.08 0.23
N LEU A 214 4.76 0.86 -0.40
CA LEU A 214 4.32 0.71 -1.78
C LEU A 214 5.52 0.78 -2.70
N LEU A 215 5.72 -0.27 -3.50
CA LEU A 215 6.87 -0.36 -4.39
C LEU A 215 6.73 0.63 -5.56
N SER A 216 7.83 1.32 -5.82
CA SER A 216 8.12 2.09 -7.02
C SER A 216 8.67 1.19 -8.13
N GLU A 217 8.74 1.72 -9.35
CA GLU A 217 9.28 1.00 -10.50
C GLU A 217 10.80 0.76 -10.43
N SER A 218 11.50 1.59 -9.65
CA SER A 218 12.91 1.41 -9.34
C SER A 218 13.15 0.31 -8.31
N ASP A 219 12.13 -0.15 -7.59
CA ASP A 219 12.33 -1.20 -6.59
C ASP A 219 12.62 -2.56 -7.25
N PRO A 220 13.47 -3.40 -6.62
CA PRO A 220 13.83 -4.72 -7.14
C PRO A 220 12.61 -5.60 -7.46
N LEU A 221 12.72 -6.44 -8.49
CA LEU A 221 11.71 -7.45 -8.83
C LEU A 221 11.65 -8.60 -7.79
N TYR A 222 12.61 -8.64 -6.85
CA TYR A 222 12.64 -9.56 -5.73
C TYR A 222 11.52 -9.29 -4.73
N ASP A 223 10.49 -10.14 -4.72
CA ASP A 223 9.80 -10.62 -3.51
C ASP A 223 8.68 -11.59 -3.89
N ILE A 224 9.07 -12.80 -4.30
CA ILE A 224 8.28 -14.03 -4.53
C ILE A 224 8.33 -15.04 -3.38
N HIS A 225 9.54 -15.40 -2.97
CA HIS A 225 9.77 -16.67 -2.27
C HIS A 225 10.80 -16.64 -1.13
N ASP A 226 11.84 -15.79 -1.21
CA ASP A 226 12.97 -15.91 -0.26
C ASP A 226 12.62 -15.48 1.17
N ASP A 227 11.76 -14.48 1.34
CA ASP A 227 11.48 -13.93 2.67
C ASP A 227 10.51 -14.78 3.52
N PHE A 228 9.82 -15.74 2.89
CA PHE A 228 8.83 -16.61 3.56
C PHE A 228 9.41 -17.98 3.97
N LEU A 229 10.42 -18.46 3.24
CA LEU A 229 11.08 -19.75 3.51
C LEU A 229 12.26 -19.62 4.48
N HIS A 230 12.76 -18.40 4.75
CA HIS A 230 13.93 -18.18 5.58
C HIS A 230 13.66 -17.45 6.90
N SER A 231 12.39 -17.20 7.27
CA SER A 231 12.12 -16.85 8.67
C SER A 231 12.27 -18.11 9.53
N SER A 232 13.45 -18.27 10.13
CA SER A 232 13.77 -19.22 11.19
C SER A 232 12.90 -19.06 12.46
N GLU A 233 11.88 -18.20 12.43
CA GLU A 233 11.05 -17.81 13.57
C GLU A 233 9.81 -18.68 13.80
N PHE A 234 9.54 -19.68 12.95
CA PHE A 234 8.48 -20.67 13.19
C PHE A 234 9.07 -21.90 13.90
N SER A 235 9.43 -21.73 15.18
CA SER A 235 10.07 -22.77 15.99
C SER A 235 9.11 -23.83 16.54
N SER A 236 7.79 -23.64 16.43
CA SER A 236 6.81 -24.64 16.86
C SER A 236 6.20 -25.39 15.68
N ASP A 237 6.15 -26.72 15.78
CA ASP A 237 5.49 -27.61 14.81
C ASP A 237 4.01 -27.25 14.62
N GLU A 238 3.36 -26.72 15.65
CA GLU A 238 1.99 -26.22 15.58
C GLU A 238 1.88 -24.99 14.66
N GLY A 239 2.84 -24.05 14.76
CA GLY A 239 2.91 -22.88 13.88
C GLY A 239 3.13 -23.27 12.41
N ARG A 240 3.94 -24.31 12.16
CA ARG A 240 4.14 -24.88 10.81
C ARG A 240 2.90 -25.63 10.29
N LYS A 241 2.21 -26.40 11.13
CA LYS A 241 0.97 -27.09 10.75
C LYS A 241 -0.17 -26.12 10.47
N ILE A 242 -0.32 -25.08 11.29
CA ILE A 242 -1.28 -23.98 11.05
C ILE A 242 -0.91 -23.25 9.76
N HIS A 243 0.38 -22.93 9.55
CA HIS A 243 0.86 -22.35 8.28
C HIS A 243 0.47 -23.18 7.07
N LEU A 244 0.76 -24.48 7.07
CA LEU A 244 0.44 -25.39 5.97
C LEU A 244 -1.06 -25.47 5.72
N LYS A 245 -1.88 -25.53 6.77
CA LYS A 245 -3.36 -25.51 6.66
C LYS A 245 -3.88 -24.18 6.15
N SER A 246 -3.29 -23.05 6.54
CA SER A 246 -3.69 -21.70 6.10
C SER A 246 -3.25 -21.43 4.66
N VAL A 247 -2.07 -21.90 4.25
CA VAL A 247 -1.61 -21.91 2.85
C VAL A 247 -2.46 -22.84 2.00
N GLN A 248 -2.88 -24.00 2.51
CA GLN A 248 -3.77 -24.91 1.79
C GLN A 248 -5.21 -24.37 1.71
N ARG A 249 -5.74 -23.72 2.75
CA ARG A 249 -7.05 -23.04 2.72
C ARG A 249 -7.03 -21.82 1.82
N PHE A 250 -5.99 -21.00 1.91
CA PHE A 250 -5.81 -19.87 1.02
C PHE A 250 -5.60 -20.36 -0.41
N SER A 251 -4.76 -21.37 -0.68
CA SER A 251 -4.56 -21.89 -2.05
C SER A 251 -5.77 -22.63 -2.59
N SER A 252 -6.61 -23.26 -1.75
CA SER A 252 -7.87 -23.87 -2.19
C SER A 252 -8.97 -22.84 -2.45
N GLN A 253 -9.02 -21.74 -1.68
CA GLN A 253 -9.90 -20.60 -1.96
C GLN A 253 -9.37 -19.67 -3.07
N THR A 254 -8.06 -19.67 -3.31
CA THR A 254 -7.37 -18.90 -4.37
C THR A 254 -6.80 -19.81 -5.46
N LYS A 255 -7.41 -20.99 -5.68
CA LYS A 255 -7.08 -21.89 -6.81
C LYS A 255 -7.27 -21.25 -8.19
N THR A 256 -7.58 -19.96 -8.25
CA THR A 256 -7.24 -19.06 -9.34
C THR A 256 -5.80 -18.54 -9.23
N LYS A 257 -4.91 -19.19 -10.00
CA LYS A 257 -3.92 -18.57 -10.91
C LYS A 257 -3.31 -17.25 -10.39
N LEU A 258 -2.00 -17.25 -10.06
CA LEU A 258 -1.16 -16.04 -9.98
C LEU A 258 -1.72 -14.94 -10.89
N THR A 259 -1.96 -13.75 -10.34
CA THR A 259 -2.47 -12.63 -11.14
C THR A 259 -1.57 -12.43 -12.36
N ASN A 260 -2.13 -11.98 -13.47
CA ASN A 260 -1.34 -11.77 -14.69
C ASN A 260 -0.11 -10.87 -14.43
N ALA A 261 -0.24 -9.87 -13.54
CA ALA A 261 0.87 -9.04 -13.10
C ALA A 261 1.98 -9.84 -12.40
N GLN A 262 1.64 -10.74 -11.47
CA GLN A 262 2.61 -11.59 -10.76
C GLN A 262 3.32 -12.57 -11.69
N ARG A 263 2.59 -13.17 -12.65
CA ARG A 263 3.22 -14.01 -13.68
C ARG A 263 4.21 -13.23 -14.54
N ASN A 264 3.82 -12.04 -15.01
CA ASN A 264 4.72 -11.22 -15.81
C ASN A 264 5.94 -10.76 -15.02
N ARG A 265 5.80 -10.50 -13.71
CA ARG A 265 6.93 -10.19 -12.82
C ARG A 265 7.90 -11.37 -12.70
N PHE A 266 7.39 -12.59 -12.61
CA PHE A 266 8.18 -13.82 -12.59
C PHE A 266 8.90 -14.08 -13.93
N GLU A 267 8.22 -13.86 -15.06
CA GLU A 267 8.83 -14.00 -16.39
C GLU A 267 9.96 -12.98 -16.61
N LEU A 268 9.78 -11.72 -16.21
CA LEU A 268 10.86 -10.71 -16.27
C LEU A 268 12.09 -11.15 -15.46
N LYS A 269 11.88 -11.79 -14.31
CA LYS A 269 12.98 -12.37 -13.52
C LYS A 269 13.65 -13.53 -14.25
N ARG A 270 12.88 -14.46 -14.84
CA ARG A 270 13.45 -15.57 -15.63
C ARG A 270 14.29 -15.08 -16.81
N GLU A 271 13.95 -13.92 -17.36
CA GLU A 271 14.68 -13.25 -18.43
C GLU A 271 15.90 -12.44 -17.93
N GLY A 272 16.20 -12.47 -16.63
CA GLY A 272 17.42 -11.92 -16.05
C GLY A 272 17.33 -10.48 -15.55
N TYR A 273 16.15 -9.84 -15.62
CA TYR A 273 15.99 -8.46 -15.17
C TYR A 273 15.87 -8.38 -13.64
N LYS A 274 16.67 -7.50 -13.01
CA LYS A 274 16.72 -7.32 -11.55
C LYS A 274 15.65 -6.34 -11.05
N ASN A 275 15.27 -5.38 -11.87
CA ASN A 275 14.21 -4.39 -11.59
C ASN A 275 13.48 -3.98 -12.88
N ILE A 276 12.36 -3.26 -12.75
CA ILE A 276 11.58 -2.82 -13.92
C ILE A 276 12.36 -1.79 -14.76
N LYS A 277 13.14 -0.91 -14.11
CA LYS A 277 14.01 0.07 -14.79
C LYS A 277 15.02 -0.59 -15.74
N GLU A 278 15.58 -1.74 -15.37
CA GLU A 278 16.48 -2.53 -16.21
C GLU A 278 15.75 -3.15 -17.40
N ALA A 279 14.58 -3.76 -17.17
CA ALA A 279 13.72 -4.29 -18.23
C ALA A 279 13.32 -3.19 -19.23
N VAL A 280 13.03 -1.98 -18.74
CA VAL A 280 12.75 -0.80 -19.55
C VAL A 280 13.95 -0.41 -20.40
N THR A 281 15.14 -0.34 -19.79
CA THR A 281 16.37 0.04 -20.49
C THR A 281 16.64 -0.95 -21.63
N ALA A 282 16.43 -2.24 -21.39
CA ALA A 282 16.52 -3.27 -22.40
C ALA A 282 15.48 -3.10 -23.53
N ALA A 283 14.22 -2.79 -23.20
CA ALA A 283 13.17 -2.56 -24.20
C ALA A 283 13.47 -1.38 -25.13
N LYS A 284 14.00 -0.26 -24.58
CA LYS A 284 14.44 0.91 -25.34
C LYS A 284 15.64 0.59 -26.24
N LYS A 285 16.62 -0.16 -25.72
CA LYS A 285 17.77 -0.61 -26.50
C LYS A 285 17.35 -1.48 -27.70
N MET A 286 16.48 -2.46 -27.47
CA MET A 286 15.94 -3.32 -28.54
C MET A 286 15.20 -2.51 -29.61
N PHE A 287 14.50 -1.44 -29.23
CA PHE A 287 13.82 -0.57 -30.19
C PHE A 287 14.82 0.15 -31.10
N ASN A 288 15.85 0.76 -30.52
CA ASN A 288 16.87 1.50 -31.27
C ASN A 288 17.70 0.58 -32.19
N GLU A 289 17.84 -0.70 -31.83
CA GLU A 289 18.51 -1.74 -32.64
C GLU A 289 17.60 -2.32 -33.75
N GLY A 290 16.38 -1.82 -33.92
CA GLY A 290 15.43 -2.35 -34.92
C GLY A 290 14.76 -3.67 -34.53
N ARG A 291 14.95 -4.16 -33.29
CA ARG A 291 14.35 -5.41 -32.76
C ARG A 291 12.92 -5.17 -32.26
N PHE A 292 12.07 -4.59 -33.11
CA PHE A 292 10.74 -4.09 -32.75
C PHE A 292 9.81 -5.14 -32.12
N ARG A 293 9.84 -6.38 -32.63
CA ARG A 293 9.02 -7.47 -32.07
C ARG A 293 9.41 -7.84 -30.63
N GLN A 294 10.70 -7.84 -30.32
CA GLN A 294 11.20 -8.17 -28.99
C GLN A 294 10.96 -7.00 -28.03
N SER A 295 11.22 -5.77 -28.47
CA SER A 295 10.88 -4.55 -27.74
C SER A 295 9.40 -4.52 -27.37
N ARG A 296 8.49 -4.74 -28.34
CA ARG A 296 7.03 -4.78 -28.07
C ARG A 296 6.60 -5.88 -27.11
N ARG A 297 7.16 -7.08 -27.21
CA ARG A 297 6.85 -8.18 -26.27
C ARG A 297 7.23 -7.80 -24.85
N LEU A 298 8.42 -7.25 -24.66
CA LEU A 298 8.92 -6.83 -23.35
C LEU A 298 8.10 -5.65 -22.80
N THR A 299 7.84 -4.62 -23.61
CA THR A 299 7.00 -3.47 -23.23
C THR A 299 5.59 -3.89 -22.83
N LYS A 300 4.93 -4.80 -23.57
CA LYS A 300 3.62 -5.35 -23.19
C LYS A 300 3.62 -6.03 -21.82
N ARG A 301 4.73 -6.69 -21.44
CA ARG A 301 4.85 -7.32 -20.11
C ARG A 301 5.10 -6.28 -19.04
N ILE A 302 5.96 -5.29 -19.29
CA ILE A 302 6.21 -4.16 -18.38
C ILE A 302 4.90 -3.44 -18.06
N VAL A 303 4.08 -3.12 -19.07
CA VAL A 303 2.76 -2.49 -18.89
C VAL A 303 1.81 -3.37 -18.07
N LYS A 304 1.84 -4.70 -18.23
CA LYS A 304 1.02 -5.61 -17.41
C LYS A 304 1.48 -5.70 -15.95
N VAL A 305 2.74 -5.38 -15.66
CA VAL A 305 3.29 -5.32 -14.30
C VAL A 305 3.01 -3.94 -13.67
N CYS A 306 3.18 -2.86 -14.45
CA CYS A 306 2.98 -1.47 -14.03
C CYS A 306 2.05 -0.72 -15.01
N PRO A 307 0.72 -0.97 -14.95
CA PRO A 307 -0.22 -0.42 -15.93
C PRO A 307 -0.47 1.08 -15.83
N LYS A 308 -0.11 1.72 -14.71
CA LYS A 308 -0.29 3.17 -14.49
C LYS A 308 0.89 4.02 -15.00
N ASN A 309 1.91 3.42 -15.62
CA ASN A 309 3.04 4.20 -16.15
C ASN A 309 2.71 4.84 -17.51
N GLN A 310 2.63 6.17 -17.51
CA GLN A 310 2.27 6.99 -18.68
C GLN A 310 3.37 7.02 -19.76
N GLU A 311 4.64 6.92 -19.36
CA GLU A 311 5.80 6.88 -20.27
C GLU A 311 5.76 5.61 -21.14
N TYR A 312 5.42 4.45 -20.57
CA TYR A 312 5.42 3.17 -21.30
C TYR A 312 4.15 2.94 -22.12
N GLN A 313 3.02 3.53 -21.76
CA GLN A 313 1.87 3.56 -22.67
C GLN A 313 2.21 4.33 -23.95
N THR A 314 2.89 5.46 -23.82
CA THR A 314 3.37 6.23 -24.97
C THR A 314 4.33 5.42 -25.86
N ILE A 315 5.25 4.64 -25.27
CA ILE A 315 6.17 3.77 -26.03
C ILE A 315 5.43 2.60 -26.69
N LEU A 316 4.47 1.98 -25.99
CA LEU A 316 3.67 0.89 -26.53
C LEU A 316 2.80 1.34 -27.71
N ASP A 317 2.25 2.55 -27.64
CA ASP A 317 1.44 3.15 -28.71
C ASP A 317 2.29 3.43 -29.95
N LYS A 318 3.49 4.01 -29.78
CA LYS A 318 4.45 4.21 -30.88
C LYS A 318 4.86 2.88 -31.53
N LEU A 319 5.14 1.84 -30.73
CA LEU A 319 5.45 0.50 -31.22
C LEU A 319 4.29 -0.16 -31.98
N ASN A 320 3.05 0.08 -31.57
CA ASN A 320 1.87 -0.42 -32.26
C ASN A 320 1.68 0.28 -33.61
N GLN A 321 1.94 1.58 -33.70
CA GLN A 321 1.90 2.33 -34.96
C GLN A 321 2.95 1.84 -35.96
N ILE A 322 4.20 1.63 -35.54
CA ILE A 322 5.29 1.19 -36.41
C ILE A 322 5.03 -0.21 -36.98
N ILE A 323 4.52 -1.14 -36.17
CA ILE A 323 4.24 -2.51 -36.63
C ILE A 323 3.01 -2.60 -37.54
N HIS A 324 2.12 -1.60 -37.51
CA HIS A 324 1.03 -1.51 -38.48
C HIS A 324 1.50 -0.99 -39.85
N LEU A 325 2.68 -0.40 -39.93
CA LEU A 325 3.26 0.19 -41.15
C LEU A 325 4.33 -0.70 -41.81
N THR A 326 4.67 -1.84 -41.21
CA THR A 326 5.68 -2.82 -41.68
C THR A 326 5.07 -4.21 -41.84
#